data_AF-E7FU99-F1
#
_entry.id   AF-E7FU99-F1
#
_cell.length_a   1.000
_cell.length_b   1.000
_cell.length_c   1.000
_cell.angle_alpha   90.00
_cell.angle_beta   90.00
_cell.angle_gamma   90.00
#
_symmetry.space_group_name_H-M   'P 1'
#
loop_
_entity.id
_entity.type
_entity.pdbx_description
1 polymer ?
#
loop_
_entity_poly.entity_id
_entity_poly.type
_entity_poly.pdbx_seq_one_letter_code
_entity_poly.pdbx_strand_id
1 'polypeptide(L)' 'MFLSLRVESKNEPALLEYQLNAMEHLETVPIHENHWFNANGNINKAGTFRVNKYTCVIQLGFGRYQCD' A
#
# COMPACT_ATOMS: atom_id res chain seq x y z
N MET A 1 -30.07 -3.23 17.04
CA MET A 1 -28.86 -2.48 17.47
C MET A 1 -27.75 -2.85 16.50
N PHE A 2 -27.58 -2.07 15.43
CA PHE A 2 -26.53 -2.32 14.43
C PHE A 2 -25.25 -1.64 14.90
N LEU A 3 -24.24 -2.41 15.30
CA LEU A 3 -22.89 -1.88 15.47
C LEU A 3 -22.36 -1.51 14.08
N SER A 4 -22.47 -0.23 13.74
CA SER A 4 -21.68 0.35 12.65
C SER A 4 -20.24 0.41 13.15
N LEU A 5 -19.44 -0.58 12.78
CA LEU A 5 -17.99 -0.48 12.81
C LEU A 5 -17.59 0.61 11.82
N ARG A 6 -17.60 1.86 12.27
CA ARG A 6 -16.87 2.93 11.60
C ARG A 6 -15.39 2.63 11.77
N VAL A 7 -14.83 1.94 10.78
CA VAL A 7 -13.38 1.89 10.59
C VAL A 7 -12.97 3.31 10.22
N GLU A 8 -12.65 4.13 11.23
CA GLU A 8 -11.94 5.39 11.03
C GLU A 8 -10.55 5.04 10.49
N SER A 9 -10.42 4.95 9.17
CA SER A 9 -9.13 4.98 8.47
C SER A 9 -8.56 6.39 8.60
N LYS A 10 -8.09 6.73 9.81
CA LYS A 10 -7.44 8.01 10.08
C LYS A 10 -6.02 7.97 9.49
N ASN A 11 -5.92 8.43 8.25
CA ASN A 11 -4.69 8.91 7.61
C ASN A 11 -3.54 7.89 7.49
N GLU A 12 -3.81 6.60 7.28
CA GLU A 12 -2.77 5.71 6.76
C GLU A 12 -2.60 5.96 5.25
N PRO A 13 -1.37 6.10 4.73
CA PRO A 13 -1.16 6.20 3.30
C PRO A 13 -1.51 4.87 2.65
N ALA A 14 -2.70 4.78 2.04
CA ALA A 14 -3.27 3.52 1.59
C ALA A 14 -2.45 2.89 0.46
N LEU A 15 -1.43 2.09 0.78
CA LEU A 15 -0.69 1.34 -0.24
C LEU A 15 -1.60 0.40 -1.04
N LEU A 16 -2.71 -0.01 -0.45
CA LEU A 16 -3.77 -0.73 -1.15
C LEU A 16 -4.32 0.10 -2.33
N GLU A 17 -4.46 1.41 -2.20
CA GLU A 17 -4.92 2.27 -3.29
C GLU A 17 -3.91 2.29 -4.44
N TYR A 18 -2.61 2.40 -4.15
CA TYR A 18 -1.55 2.30 -5.16
C TYR A 18 -1.55 0.93 -5.86
N GLN A 19 -1.79 -0.14 -5.11
CA GLN A 19 -1.87 -1.50 -5.64
C GLN A 19 -3.10 -1.70 -6.55
N LEU A 20 -4.27 -1.25 -6.09
CA LEU A 20 -5.52 -1.33 -6.83
C LEU A 20 -5.45 -0.48 -8.10
N ASN A 21 -4.86 0.72 -8.02
CA ASN A 21 -4.68 1.61 -9.16
C ASN A 21 -3.83 0.94 -10.26
N ALA A 22 -2.74 0.26 -9.87
CA ALA A 22 -1.89 -0.48 -10.81
C ALA A 22 -2.66 -1.60 -11.54
N MET A 23 -3.55 -2.29 -10.83
CA MET A 23 -4.36 -3.38 -11.39
C MET A 23 -5.52 -2.88 -12.26
N GLU A 24 -6.16 -1.78 -11.86
CA GLU A 24 -7.28 -1.17 -12.59
C GLU A 24 -6.82 -0.63 -13.95
N HIS A 25 -5.69 0.07 -13.97
CA HIS A 25 -5.17 0.72 -15.19
C HIS A 25 -4.15 -0.13 -15.95
N LEU A 26 -3.83 -1.33 -15.44
CA LEU A 26 -2.83 -2.24 -16.01
C LEU A 26 -1.46 -1.57 -16.21
N GLU A 27 -1.05 -0.74 -15.24
CA GLU A 27 0.15 0.08 -15.32
C GLU A 27 1.09 -0.11 -14.14
N THR A 28 2.26 0.51 -14.23
CA THR A 28 3.21 0.56 -13.11
C THR A 28 2.97 1.81 -12.28
N VAL A 29 2.70 1.65 -10.99
CA VAL A 29 2.41 2.77 -10.08
C VAL A 29 3.56 2.93 -9.07
N PRO A 30 4.30 4.06 -9.11
CA PRO A 30 5.37 4.34 -8.16
C PRO A 30 4.82 4.80 -6.81
N ILE A 31 5.38 4.26 -5.73
CA ILE A 31 5.08 4.63 -4.34
C ILE A 31 6.19 5.56 -3.80
N HIS A 32 7.45 5.25 -4.12
CA HIS A 32 8.64 6.01 -3.76
C HIS A 32 9.75 5.76 -4.80
N GLU A 33 10.83 6.53 -4.73
CA GLU A 33 12.01 6.56 -5.61
C GLU A 33 12.57 5.19 -6.06
N ASN A 34 12.24 4.07 -5.41
CA ASN A 34 12.60 2.74 -5.88
C ASN A 34 11.56 1.64 -5.58
N HIS A 35 10.33 1.99 -5.20
CA HIS A 35 9.25 1.04 -4.88
C HIS A 35 8.05 1.31 -5.77
N TRP A 36 7.57 0.28 -6.45
CA TRP A 36 6.44 0.38 -7.37
C TRP A 36 5.65 -0.92 -7.43
N PHE A 37 4.34 -0.80 -7.67
CA PHE A 37 3.47 -1.91 -8.03
C PHE A 37 3.40 -2.06 -9.54
N ASN A 38 3.43 -3.29 -10.04
CA ASN A 38 3.21 -3.58 -11.46
C ASN A 38 1.72 -3.78 -11.77
N ALA A 39 1.38 -3.97 -13.05
CA ALA A 39 0.01 -4.17 -13.53
C ALA A 39 -0.73 -5.36 -12.87
N ASN A 40 -0.02 -6.28 -12.22
CA ASN A 40 -0.59 -7.42 -11.50
C ASN A 40 -0.70 -7.16 -9.99
N GLY A 41 -0.44 -5.94 -9.52
CA GLY A 41 -0.44 -5.59 -8.10
C GLY A 41 0.77 -6.15 -7.32
N ASN A 42 1.83 -6.59 -8.01
CA ASN A 42 3.04 -7.08 -7.35
C ASN A 42 4.03 -5.95 -7.12
N ILE A 43 4.58 -5.87 -5.91
CA ILE A 43 5.66 -4.93 -5.61
C ILE A 43 7.01 -5.47 -6.10
N ASN A 44 7.85 -4.59 -6.60
CA ASN A 44 9.18 -4.93 -7.11
C ASN A 44 10.18 -5.38 -6.03
N LYS A 45 10.02 -4.93 -4.77
CA LYS A 45 10.91 -5.31 -3.66
C LYS A 45 10.27 -5.11 -2.28
N ALA A 46 10.78 -5.85 -1.29
CA ALA A 46 10.54 -5.58 0.11
C ALA A 46 11.33 -4.34 0.55
N GLY A 47 10.84 -3.64 1.57
CA GLY A 47 11.56 -2.51 2.11
C GLY A 47 10.79 -1.77 3.19
N THR A 48 11.52 -0.87 3.86
CA THR A 48 10.96 0.09 4.80
C THR A 48 11.16 1.48 4.21
N PHE A 49 10.10 2.27 4.12
CA PHE A 49 10.16 3.64 3.64
C PHE A 49 9.23 4.54 4.44
N ARG A 50 9.54 5.83 4.44
CA ARG A 50 8.73 6.84 5.11
C ARG A 50 7.71 7.41 4.14
N VAL A 51 6.44 7.41 4.55
CA VAL A 51 5.40 8.16 3.85
C VAL A 51 4.82 9.16 4.83
N ASN A 52 5.05 10.45 4.56
CA ASN A 52 4.74 11.52 5.49
C ASN A 52 5.41 11.29 6.86
N LYS A 53 4.60 11.07 7.91
CA LYS A 53 5.06 10.79 9.28
C LYS A 53 5.12 9.29 9.62
N TYR A 54 4.71 8.42 8.70
CA TYR A 54 4.55 7.00 8.94
C TYR A 54 5.74 6.20 8.45
N THR A 55 6.08 5.14 9.17
CA THR A 55 7.09 4.16 8.75
C THR A 55 6.38 2.94 8.18
N CYS A 56 6.51 2.76 6.86
CA CYS A 56 5.81 1.72 6.14
C CYS A 56 6.77 0.60 5.79
N VAL A 57 6.42 -0.63 6.19
CA VAL A 57 7.17 -1.86 5.95
C VAL A 57 6.39 -2.72 4.96
N ILE A 58 7.07 -3.17 3.91
CA ILE A 58 6.53 -4.11 2.94
C ILE A 58 7.36 -5.39 2.92
N GLN A 59 6.69 -6.53 3.07
CA GLN A 59 7.29 -7.85 3.01
C GLN A 59 6.85 -8.58 1.73
N LEU A 60 7.82 -9.14 1.00
CA LEU A 60 7.56 -9.94 -0.21
C LEU A 60 6.89 -11.27 0.14
N GLY A 61 6.07 -11.78 -0.78
CA GLY A 61 5.48 -13.13 -0.70
C GLY A 61 4.20 -13.26 0.11
N PHE A 62 3.82 -12.26 0.93
CA PHE A 62 2.61 -12.32 1.75
C PHE A 62 1.62 -11.16 1.56
N GLY A 63 1.92 -10.18 0.71
CA GLY A 63 1.10 -8.98 0.57
C GLY A 63 0.93 -8.21 1.87
N ARG A 64 1.79 -8.47 2.88
CA ARG A 64 1.71 -7.85 4.19
C ARG A 64 2.36 -6.48 4.11
N TYR A 65 1.53 -5.50 4.40
CA TYR A 65 1.84 -4.09 4.48
C TYR A 65 1.50 -3.62 5.89
N GLN A 66 2.41 -2.88 6.51
CA GLN A 66 2.19 -2.24 7.80
C GLN A 66 2.76 -0.83 7.74
N CYS A 67 1.96 0.18 8.09
CA CYS A 67 2.47 1.50 8.44
C CYS A 67 2.12 1.79 9.91
N ASP A 68 3.12 2.20 10.67
CA ASP A 68 2.96 2.72 12.03
C ASP A 68 3.26 4.24 12.06
#